data_AF-A0A177LN04-F1
#
_entry.id   AF-A0A177LN04-F1
#
_cell.length_a   1.000
_cell.length_b   1.000
_cell.length_c   1.000
_cell.angle_alpha   90.00
_cell.angle_beta   90.00
_cell.angle_gamma   90.00
#
_symmetry.space_group_name_H-M   'P 1'
#
loop_
_entity.id
_entity.type
_entity.pdbx_description
1 polymer ?
#
loop_
_entity_poly.entity_id
_entity_poly.type
_entity_poly.pdbx_seq_one_letter_code
_entity_poly.pdbx_strand_id
1 'polypeptide(L)'
;MENNDYLSPKIFRSIKSLWILLAIFIAIDFTTNFFYPENKGSFLASIFDFLSDALACLLFSWYFVVNKRWKSLLIVLPLLVVCFFFMKDLRDTLDYYLPFEKLIDSDTLRKYTYIIVELVAVFILAKRYMVEENVAGKWSLLKLFLLNLCFFSLYNTDLGMVEQMISSASFNSKTAELIVTFIYYALSSIRSIAFLGAFLFLIACLAKRENVYNFTSNILQFANRYYGVTVLISISCLIFSFFYLLENAVSLELDFFGKELTIFGWINNISVIAFFVICSRFVGQFLKERSILKQKYYGVVGSSVWIPVINIISLLMIKFDDKIKFLSPANVEKAKKIHLAIASLLILFFYRKDILDNDKRLEGLLLSAIYIAAFWLVAYLKKYNWVFPAVLALIVTFVKVYPFYQGLYATEFIFKDYVLDLVKHTFSIAMILTTIVFYGIYYIAFQTLKKD
;
A
#
# COMPACT_ATOMS: atom_id res chain seq x y z
N MET A 1 -26.00 26.66 -0.60
CA MET A 1 -25.00 26.06 0.30
C MET A 1 -25.33 24.58 0.40
N GLU A 2 -24.71 23.74 -0.43
CA GLU A 2 -24.98 22.30 -0.41
C GLU A 2 -24.35 21.67 0.84
N ASN A 3 -25.18 20.98 1.63
CA ASN A 3 -24.79 20.31 2.85
C ASN A 3 -23.72 19.23 2.60
N ASN A 4 -22.78 19.16 3.54
CA ASN A 4 -21.56 18.40 3.50
C ASN A 4 -21.84 16.99 4.08
N ASP A 5 -22.43 16.09 3.28
CA ASP A 5 -23.23 14.96 3.81
C ASP A 5 -22.52 13.60 3.97
N TYR A 6 -21.21 13.55 4.21
CA TYR A 6 -20.59 12.25 4.51
C TYR A 6 -19.49 12.25 5.57
N LEU A 7 -18.42 13.01 5.37
CA LEU A 7 -17.33 13.11 6.36
C LEU A 7 -17.76 13.98 7.54
N SER A 8 -17.27 13.67 8.74
CA SER A 8 -17.43 14.60 9.87
C SER A 8 -16.73 15.92 9.56
N PRO A 9 -17.22 17.06 10.07
CA PRO A 9 -16.59 18.36 9.83
C PRO A 9 -15.11 18.41 10.26
N LYS A 10 -14.75 17.62 11.28
CA LYS A 10 -13.38 17.54 11.82
C LYS A 10 -12.46 16.81 10.84
N ILE A 11 -12.88 15.63 10.35
CA ILE A 11 -12.12 14.84 9.37
C ILE A 11 -11.98 15.61 8.05
N PHE A 12 -13.07 16.20 7.56
CA PHE A 12 -13.04 16.99 6.33
C PHE A 12 -12.03 18.15 6.43
N ARG A 13 -12.01 18.86 7.56
CA ARG A 13 -11.04 19.93 7.80
C ARG A 13 -9.61 19.41 7.80
N SER A 14 -9.33 18.30 8.48
CA SER A 14 -8.00 17.70 8.52
C SER A 14 -7.51 17.27 7.14
N ILE A 15 -8.36 16.64 6.34
CA ILE A 15 -8.05 16.23 4.96
C ILE A 15 -7.80 17.45 4.07
N LYS A 16 -8.66 18.48 4.16
CA LYS A 16 -8.52 19.72 3.38
C LYS A 16 -7.20 20.45 3.67
N SER A 17 -6.66 20.32 4.88
CA SER A 17 -5.40 20.95 5.29
C SER A 17 -4.16 20.11 4.98
N LEU A 18 -4.27 18.87 4.46
CA LEU A 18 -3.12 17.99 4.24
C LEU A 18 -2.03 18.57 3.32
N TRP A 19 -2.38 19.49 2.41
CA TRP A 19 -1.38 20.17 1.57
C TRP A 19 -0.39 21.01 2.38
N ILE A 20 -0.82 21.57 3.52
CA ILE A 20 0.06 22.31 4.44
C ILE A 20 1.06 21.35 5.06
N LEU A 21 0.56 20.21 5.55
CA LEU A 21 1.41 19.18 6.13
C LEU A 21 2.38 18.61 5.09
N LEU A 22 1.94 18.43 3.84
CA LEU A 22 2.80 18.02 2.73
C LEU A 22 3.95 19.01 2.49
N ALA A 23 3.67 20.31 2.49
CA ALA A 23 4.71 21.32 2.31
C ALA A 23 5.74 21.29 3.46
N ILE A 24 5.28 21.09 4.70
CA ILE A 24 6.14 20.94 5.88
C ILE A 24 7.02 19.69 5.74
N PHE A 25 6.41 18.54 5.38
CA PHE A 25 7.12 17.29 5.15
C PHE A 25 8.20 17.43 4.07
N ILE A 26 7.85 17.93 2.89
CA ILE A 26 8.82 18.10 1.80
C ILE A 26 9.99 18.99 2.24
N ALA A 27 9.71 20.11 2.91
CA ALA A 27 10.75 21.03 3.34
C ALA A 27 11.69 20.40 4.38
N ILE A 28 11.13 19.72 5.39
CA ILE A 28 11.93 19.14 6.47
C ILE A 28 12.62 17.85 6.02
N ASP A 29 11.93 16.92 5.38
CA ASP A 29 12.52 15.65 4.90
C ASP A 29 13.67 15.93 3.92
N PHE A 30 13.48 16.84 2.96
CA PHE A 30 14.56 17.21 2.04
C PHE A 30 15.73 17.89 2.77
N THR A 31 15.46 18.87 3.64
CA THR A 31 16.53 19.64 4.28
C THR A 31 17.35 18.78 5.23
N THR A 32 16.66 17.99 6.07
CA THR A 32 17.30 17.13 7.07
C THR A 32 18.17 16.07 6.42
N ASN A 33 17.77 15.50 5.28
CA ASN A 33 18.53 14.44 4.63
C ASN A 33 19.59 14.95 3.64
N PHE A 34 19.32 16.00 2.86
CA PHE A 34 20.28 16.51 1.88
C PHE A 34 21.42 17.30 2.54
N PHE A 35 21.13 18.05 3.60
CA PHE A 35 22.14 18.84 4.32
C PHE A 35 22.69 18.13 5.56
N TYR A 36 22.35 16.85 5.78
CA TYR A 36 22.78 16.13 6.97
C TYR A 36 24.32 16.17 7.09
N PRO A 37 24.86 16.60 8.24
CA PRO A 37 26.30 16.75 8.39
C PRO A 37 26.99 15.39 8.47
N GLU A 38 28.19 15.28 7.90
CA GLU A 38 29.02 14.07 7.98
C GLU A 38 29.36 13.71 9.44
N ASN A 39 29.57 14.72 10.30
CA ASN A 39 29.73 14.54 11.73
C ASN A 39 28.36 14.38 12.42
N LYS A 40 27.98 13.12 12.65
CA LYS A 40 26.72 12.71 13.30
C LYS A 40 26.55 13.23 14.74
N GLY A 41 27.64 13.62 15.41
CA GLY A 41 27.60 14.20 16.76
C GLY A 41 27.50 15.72 16.80
N SER A 42 27.38 16.39 15.65
CA SER A 42 27.32 17.84 15.59
C SER A 42 25.97 18.40 16.05
N PHE A 43 25.96 19.64 16.54
CA PHE A 43 24.74 20.34 16.93
C PHE A 43 23.70 20.40 15.80
N LEU A 44 24.15 20.53 14.55
CA LEU A 44 23.28 20.52 13.38
C LEU A 44 22.62 19.15 13.16
N ALA A 45 23.35 18.05 13.37
CA ALA A 45 22.79 16.69 13.31
C ALA A 45 21.66 16.52 14.34
N SER A 46 21.88 16.96 15.58
CA SER A 46 20.87 16.90 16.64
C SER A 46 19.61 17.71 16.31
N ILE A 47 19.76 18.88 15.67
CA ILE A 47 18.59 19.65 15.20
C ILE A 47 17.83 18.89 14.13
N PHE A 48 18.53 18.25 13.18
CA PHE A 48 17.88 17.51 12.10
C PHE A 48 17.19 16.24 12.60
N ASP A 49 17.81 15.50 13.51
CA ASP A 49 17.19 14.36 14.18
C ASP A 49 15.92 14.81 14.93
N PHE A 50 16.00 15.90 15.71
CA PHE A 50 14.85 16.49 16.39
C PHE A 50 13.72 16.87 15.43
N LEU A 51 14.06 17.50 14.29
CA LEU A 51 13.05 17.89 13.28
C LEU A 51 12.38 16.67 12.64
N SER A 52 13.13 15.59 12.39
CA SER A 52 12.59 14.33 11.87
C SER A 52 11.62 13.68 12.86
N ASP A 53 12.00 13.57 14.14
CA ASP A 53 11.14 12.98 15.18
C ASP A 53 9.89 13.85 15.46
N ALA A 54 10.05 15.18 15.40
CA ALA A 54 8.94 16.13 15.51
C ALA A 54 7.95 15.97 14.35
N LEU A 55 8.44 15.66 13.15
CA LEU A 55 7.63 15.44 11.96
C LEU A 55 6.73 14.20 12.12
N ALA A 56 7.28 13.11 12.65
CA ALA A 56 6.53 11.90 12.99
C ALA A 56 5.42 12.21 14.01
N CYS A 57 5.76 12.90 15.09
CA CYS A 57 4.78 13.34 16.09
C CYS A 57 3.69 14.22 15.48
N LEU A 58 4.05 15.14 14.57
CA LEU A 58 3.11 16.03 13.88
C LEU A 58 2.14 15.24 12.99
N LEU A 59 2.60 14.20 12.28
CA LEU A 59 1.76 13.36 11.44
C LEU A 59 0.62 12.71 12.22
N PHE A 60 0.96 12.00 13.31
CA PHE A 60 -0.02 11.29 14.14
C PHE A 60 -0.89 12.24 14.98
N SER A 61 -0.40 13.45 15.24
CA SER A 61 -1.16 14.47 15.96
C SER A 61 -1.98 15.42 15.06
N TRP A 62 -1.78 15.37 13.74
CA TRP A 62 -2.33 16.33 12.77
C TRP A 62 -3.82 16.59 12.94
N TYR A 63 -4.60 15.50 13.08
CA TYR A 63 -6.03 15.58 13.29
C TYR A 63 -6.42 16.41 14.52
N PHE A 64 -5.71 16.24 15.63
CA PHE A 64 -5.99 16.95 16.88
C PHE A 64 -5.54 18.42 16.79
N VAL A 65 -4.40 18.70 16.15
CA VAL A 65 -3.85 20.04 15.95
C VAL A 65 -4.81 20.90 15.11
N VAL A 66 -5.20 20.43 13.92
CA VAL A 66 -6.07 21.17 13.00
C VAL A 66 -7.45 21.43 13.61
N ASN A 67 -7.94 20.50 14.44
CA ASN A 67 -9.25 20.62 15.08
C ASN A 67 -9.20 21.25 16.49
N LYS A 68 -8.04 21.75 16.93
CA LYS A 68 -7.83 22.38 18.25
C LYS A 68 -8.29 21.46 19.41
N ARG A 69 -8.09 20.15 19.29
CA ARG A 69 -8.45 19.14 20.30
C ARG A 69 -7.34 18.96 21.33
N TRP A 70 -7.00 20.04 22.02
CA TRP A 70 -5.86 20.12 22.94
C TRP A 70 -5.90 19.06 24.06
N LYS A 71 -7.08 18.77 24.61
CA LYS A 71 -7.22 17.70 25.64
C LYS A 71 -6.78 16.34 25.11
N SER A 72 -7.25 15.96 23.92
CA SER A 72 -6.89 14.69 23.29
C SER A 72 -5.42 14.69 22.84
N LEU A 73 -4.91 15.84 22.37
CA LEU A 73 -3.51 16.02 22.00
C LEU A 73 -2.58 15.85 23.20
N LEU A 74 -2.87 16.49 24.34
CA LEU A 74 -2.04 16.41 25.56
C LEU A 74 -1.96 14.98 26.14
N ILE A 75 -2.95 14.14 25.85
CA ILE A 75 -2.95 12.72 26.25
C ILE A 75 -2.08 11.87 25.32
N VAL A 76 -2.11 12.17 24.02
CA VAL A 76 -1.42 11.38 22.98
C VAL A 76 0.04 11.80 22.81
N LEU A 77 0.31 13.10 22.84
CA LEU A 77 1.61 13.67 22.50
C LEU A 77 2.76 13.10 23.34
N PRO A 78 2.66 12.94 24.68
CA PRO A 78 3.74 12.35 25.47
C PRO A 78 4.12 10.94 25.00
N LEU A 79 3.15 10.14 24.57
CA LEU A 79 3.40 8.79 24.08
C LEU A 79 4.06 8.80 22.70
N LEU A 80 3.64 9.71 21.82
CA LEU A 80 4.31 9.90 20.53
C LEU A 80 5.76 10.36 20.73
N VAL A 81 5.99 11.28 21.68
CA VAL A 81 7.34 11.72 22.01
C VAL A 81 8.18 10.56 22.54
N VAL A 82 7.64 9.72 23.42
CA VAL A 82 8.34 8.51 23.87
C VAL A 82 8.64 7.56 22.69
N CYS A 83 7.68 7.37 21.77
CA CYS A 83 7.86 6.49 20.61
C CYS A 83 8.92 7.00 19.62
N PHE A 84 8.95 8.29 19.33
CA PHE A 84 9.81 8.82 18.26
C PHE A 84 11.13 9.39 18.77
N PHE A 85 11.13 10.15 19.87
CA PHE A 85 12.36 10.76 20.41
C PHE A 85 13.15 9.80 21.30
N PHE A 86 12.48 9.14 22.24
CA PHE A 86 13.17 8.47 23.34
C PHE A 86 13.38 6.98 23.16
N MET A 87 12.81 6.33 22.13
CA MET A 87 12.95 4.89 21.93
C MET A 87 14.42 4.43 21.86
N LYS A 88 15.27 5.21 21.18
CA LYS A 88 16.71 4.92 21.07
C LYS A 88 17.41 5.02 22.44
N ASP A 89 17.04 5.97 23.28
CA ASP A 89 17.65 6.16 24.62
C ASP A 89 17.06 5.20 25.67
N LEU A 90 15.79 4.83 25.53
CA LEU A 90 15.11 3.82 26.35
C LEU A 90 15.79 2.46 26.21
N ARG A 91 16.27 2.14 25.01
CA ARG A 91 17.10 0.97 24.72
C ARG A 91 18.38 0.99 25.56
N ASP A 92 19.17 2.05 25.44
CA ASP A 92 20.48 2.14 26.13
C ASP A 92 20.32 2.14 27.65
N THR A 93 19.22 2.73 28.14
CA THR A 93 18.87 2.74 29.56
C THR A 93 18.46 1.34 30.07
N LEU A 94 17.64 0.59 29.31
CA LEU A 94 17.21 -0.74 29.71
C LEU A 94 18.36 -1.74 29.72
N ASP A 95 19.25 -1.69 28.72
CA ASP A 95 20.45 -2.52 28.65
C ASP A 95 21.40 -2.23 29.84
N TYR A 96 21.48 -0.97 30.27
CA TYR A 96 22.33 -0.55 31.40
C TYR A 96 21.79 -0.99 32.77
N TYR A 97 20.50 -0.80 33.04
CA TYR A 97 19.92 -1.04 34.38
C TYR A 97 19.43 -2.48 34.60
N LEU A 98 19.14 -3.21 33.52
CA LEU A 98 18.66 -4.59 33.59
C LEU A 98 19.48 -5.46 32.62
N PRO A 99 20.69 -5.91 33.01
CA PRO A 99 21.52 -6.78 32.18
C PRO A 99 20.90 -8.18 32.09
N PHE A 100 19.87 -8.30 31.25
CA PHE A 100 19.12 -9.53 30.99
C PHE A 100 19.90 -10.54 30.16
N GLU A 101 21.13 -10.26 29.74
CA GLU A 101 21.99 -11.15 28.94
C GLU A 101 22.11 -12.58 29.52
N LYS A 102 21.86 -12.75 30.82
CA LYS A 102 21.85 -14.07 31.49
C LYS A 102 20.52 -14.84 31.40
N LEU A 103 19.41 -14.20 30.98
CA LEU A 103 18.04 -14.73 31.00
C LEU A 103 17.33 -14.64 29.63
N ILE A 104 17.50 -13.54 28.88
CA ILE A 104 16.91 -13.30 27.56
C ILE A 104 17.92 -12.49 26.74
N ASP A 105 18.08 -12.86 25.47
CA ASP A 105 18.87 -12.09 24.51
C ASP A 105 18.42 -10.61 24.45
N SER A 106 19.36 -9.67 24.65
CA SER A 106 19.09 -8.21 24.73
C SER A 106 18.34 -7.71 23.48
N ASP A 107 18.67 -8.25 22.31
CA ASP A 107 18.04 -7.92 21.03
C ASP A 107 16.55 -8.31 20.99
N THR A 108 16.18 -9.40 21.64
CA THR A 108 14.82 -9.89 21.74
C THR A 108 14.00 -9.05 22.71
N LEU A 109 14.55 -8.75 23.90
CA LEU A 109 13.90 -7.87 24.88
C LEU A 109 13.67 -6.47 24.31
N ARG A 110 14.65 -5.94 23.55
CA ARG A 110 14.53 -4.68 22.82
C ARG A 110 13.29 -4.69 21.93
N LYS A 111 13.18 -5.67 21.03
CA LYS A 111 12.04 -5.78 20.10
C LYS A 111 10.69 -5.81 20.84
N TYR A 112 10.57 -6.52 21.96
CA TYR A 112 9.32 -6.57 22.72
C TYR A 112 8.98 -5.27 23.45
N THR A 113 9.96 -4.58 24.02
CA THR A 113 9.73 -3.26 24.64
C THR A 113 9.21 -2.27 23.61
N TYR A 114 9.78 -2.28 22.41
CA TYR A 114 9.32 -1.43 21.31
C TYR A 114 7.86 -1.71 20.97
N ILE A 115 7.51 -2.99 20.79
CA ILE A 115 6.13 -3.42 20.52
C ILE A 115 5.18 -2.94 21.62
N ILE A 116 5.54 -3.12 22.89
CA ILE A 116 4.65 -2.75 24.00
C ILE A 116 4.37 -1.24 23.98
N VAL A 117 5.40 -0.41 23.83
CA VAL A 117 5.25 1.06 23.79
C VAL A 117 4.41 1.49 22.59
N GLU A 118 4.66 0.92 21.40
CA GLU A 118 3.86 1.19 20.20
C GLU A 118 2.40 0.77 20.37
N LEU A 119 2.14 -0.43 20.89
CA LEU A 119 0.77 -0.91 21.12
C LEU A 119 0.01 -0.03 22.11
N VAL A 120 0.68 0.48 23.15
CA VAL A 120 0.08 1.43 24.11
C VAL A 120 -0.25 2.76 23.43
N ALA A 121 0.68 3.31 22.62
CA ALA A 121 0.44 4.54 21.87
C ALA A 121 -0.74 4.39 20.88
N VAL A 122 -0.74 3.30 20.11
CA VAL A 122 -1.81 2.92 19.17
C VAL A 122 -3.16 2.77 19.89
N PHE A 123 -3.18 2.13 21.05
CA PHE A 123 -4.40 1.96 21.85
C PHE A 123 -4.97 3.30 22.34
N ILE A 124 -4.10 4.19 22.80
CA ILE A 124 -4.51 5.51 23.32
C ILE A 124 -5.00 6.40 22.18
N LEU A 125 -4.34 6.38 21.03
CA LEU A 125 -4.82 7.02 19.80
C LEU A 125 -6.20 6.50 19.40
N ALA A 126 -6.39 5.18 19.35
CA ALA A 126 -7.67 4.57 19.00
C ALA A 126 -8.79 5.03 19.95
N LYS A 127 -8.52 5.08 21.26
CA LYS A 127 -9.47 5.63 22.24
C LYS A 127 -9.78 7.11 21.99
N ARG A 128 -8.78 7.95 21.70
CA ARG A 128 -9.03 9.37 21.43
C ARG A 128 -9.83 9.59 20.15
N TYR A 129 -9.54 8.86 19.08
CA TYR A 129 -10.36 8.90 17.86
C TYR A 129 -11.79 8.44 18.11
N MET A 130 -12.00 7.39 18.91
CA MET A 130 -13.33 6.91 19.26
C MET A 130 -14.16 7.99 19.98
N VAL A 131 -13.55 8.70 20.93
CA VAL A 131 -14.18 9.81 21.67
C VAL A 131 -14.44 11.00 20.76
N GLU A 132 -13.46 11.41 19.96
CA GLU A 132 -13.60 12.60 19.12
C GLU A 132 -14.60 12.42 17.97
N GLU A 133 -14.66 11.23 17.36
CA GLU A 133 -15.55 10.95 16.24
C GLU A 133 -16.86 10.24 16.68
N ASN A 134 -17.09 10.10 17.99
CA ASN A 134 -18.26 9.42 18.56
C ASN A 134 -18.52 8.03 17.94
N VAL A 135 -17.45 7.26 17.71
CA VAL A 135 -17.55 5.97 17.03
C VAL A 135 -18.17 4.95 17.98
N ALA A 136 -19.44 4.61 17.76
CA ALA A 136 -20.21 3.70 18.60
C ALA A 136 -20.40 2.32 17.95
N GLY A 137 -20.23 1.25 18.71
CA GLY A 137 -20.53 -0.11 18.27
C GLY A 137 -19.70 -1.19 18.97
N LYS A 138 -20.20 -2.44 18.92
CA LYS A 138 -19.42 -3.60 19.33
C LYS A 138 -18.20 -3.72 18.42
N TRP A 139 -17.01 -3.92 18.99
CA TRP A 139 -15.73 -4.00 18.29
C TRP A 139 -15.19 -2.70 17.68
N SER A 140 -15.84 -1.54 17.86
CA SER A 140 -15.35 -0.28 17.27
C SER A 140 -13.94 0.10 17.76
N LEU A 141 -13.65 -0.13 19.05
CA LEU A 141 -12.31 0.10 19.60
C LEU A 141 -11.27 -0.82 18.95
N LEU A 142 -11.59 -2.10 18.75
CA LEU A 142 -10.69 -3.04 18.09
C LEU A 142 -10.44 -2.64 16.62
N LYS A 143 -11.48 -2.24 15.88
CA LYS A 143 -11.33 -1.77 14.50
C LYS A 143 -10.44 -0.52 14.42
N LEU A 144 -10.64 0.45 15.33
CA LEU A 144 -9.80 1.64 15.41
C LEU A 144 -8.37 1.31 15.84
N PHE A 145 -8.20 0.37 16.76
CA PHE A 145 -6.89 -0.12 17.19
C PHE A 145 -6.13 -0.73 16.02
N LEU A 146 -6.74 -1.66 15.28
CA LEU A 146 -6.14 -2.30 14.11
C LEU A 146 -5.85 -1.27 13.00
N LEU A 147 -6.74 -0.29 12.80
CA LEU A 147 -6.51 0.78 11.83
C LEU A 147 -5.33 1.69 12.22
N ASN A 148 -5.18 2.04 13.50
CA ASN A 148 -4.04 2.81 13.99
C ASN A 148 -2.75 1.98 13.94
N LEU A 149 -2.80 0.69 14.28
CA LEU A 149 -1.65 -0.23 14.17
C LEU A 149 -1.17 -0.33 12.72
N CYS A 150 -2.11 -0.49 11.78
CA CYS A 150 -1.82 -0.50 10.36
C CYS A 150 -1.18 0.81 9.91
N PHE A 151 -1.71 1.97 10.35
CA PHE A 151 -1.13 3.25 10.01
C PHE A 151 0.27 3.47 10.61
N PHE A 152 0.51 3.07 11.86
CA PHE A 152 1.84 3.07 12.49
C PHE A 152 2.84 2.23 11.69
N SER A 153 2.44 1.00 11.35
CA SER A 153 3.27 0.09 10.59
C SER A 153 3.60 0.62 9.19
N LEU A 154 2.61 1.17 8.48
CA LEU A 154 2.78 1.74 7.14
C LEU A 154 3.69 2.97 7.14
N TYR A 155 3.63 3.79 8.19
CA TYR A 155 4.51 4.94 8.34
C TYR A 155 5.97 4.51 8.54
N ASN A 156 6.21 3.52 9.40
CA ASN A 156 7.54 2.98 9.70
C ASN A 156 8.06 2.00 8.63
N THR A 157 7.39 1.93 7.48
CA THR A 157 7.84 1.08 6.37
C THR A 157 8.84 1.85 5.51
N ASP A 158 10.04 1.32 5.33
CA ASP A 158 11.06 1.91 4.46
C ASP A 158 10.63 1.88 2.98
N LEU A 159 11.19 2.79 2.19
CA LEU A 159 11.01 2.82 0.73
C LEU A 159 11.97 1.86 0.00
N GLY A 160 12.69 1.02 0.75
CA GLY A 160 13.41 -0.17 0.33
C GLY A 160 14.12 -0.02 -1.01
N MET A 161 13.52 -0.52 -2.08
CA MET A 161 14.10 -0.54 -3.42
C MET A 161 14.40 0.85 -4.00
N VAL A 162 13.56 1.86 -3.73
CA VAL A 162 13.80 3.23 -4.22
C VAL A 162 14.92 3.89 -3.43
N GLU A 163 14.98 3.65 -2.12
CA GLU A 163 16.04 4.14 -1.24
C GLU A 163 17.39 3.50 -1.58
N GLN A 164 17.40 2.19 -1.83
CA GLN A 164 18.59 1.45 -2.28
C GLN A 164 19.06 1.91 -3.66
N MET A 165 18.14 2.15 -4.61
CA MET A 165 18.52 2.68 -5.93
C MET A 165 19.16 4.07 -5.86
N ILE A 166 18.74 4.92 -4.92
CA ILE A 166 19.27 6.28 -4.79
C ILE A 166 20.54 6.32 -3.94
N SER A 167 20.60 5.56 -2.85
CA SER A 167 21.81 5.45 -2.01
C SER A 167 22.96 4.73 -2.71
N SER A 168 22.65 3.83 -3.65
CA SER A 168 23.66 3.15 -4.50
C SER A 168 24.08 3.95 -5.72
N ALA A 169 23.37 5.03 -6.07
CA ALA A 169 23.67 5.83 -7.24
C ALA A 169 24.86 6.78 -6.98
N SER A 170 25.96 6.58 -7.70
CA SER A 170 27.05 7.56 -7.78
C SER A 170 26.64 8.70 -8.71
N PHE A 171 26.44 9.90 -8.18
CA PHE A 171 26.08 11.07 -8.99
C PHE A 171 27.32 11.81 -9.50
N ASN A 172 27.42 11.98 -10.82
CA ASN A 172 28.51 12.73 -11.45
C ASN A 172 28.42 14.26 -11.24
N SER A 173 27.34 14.77 -10.63
CA SER A 173 27.10 16.20 -10.40
C SER A 173 26.25 16.43 -9.15
N LYS A 174 26.66 17.39 -8.31
CA LYS A 174 25.89 17.84 -7.13
C LYS A 174 24.50 18.34 -7.48
N THR A 175 24.31 18.89 -8.68
CA THR A 175 22.99 19.33 -9.15
C THR A 175 22.08 18.14 -9.43
N ALA A 176 22.62 17.07 -10.00
CA ALA A 176 21.86 15.84 -10.25
C ALA A 176 21.47 15.15 -8.93
N GLU A 177 22.42 15.08 -7.99
CA GLU A 177 22.18 14.59 -6.62
C GLU A 177 21.08 15.39 -5.93
N LEU A 178 21.14 16.73 -5.96
CA LEU A 178 20.11 17.59 -5.38
C LEU A 178 18.72 17.32 -5.96
N ILE A 179 18.60 17.23 -7.29
CA ILE A 179 17.32 17.02 -7.96
C ILE A 179 16.76 15.63 -7.63
N VAL A 180 17.58 14.58 -7.68
CA VAL A 180 17.13 13.21 -7.41
C VAL A 180 16.74 13.05 -5.94
N THR A 181 17.54 13.59 -5.02
CA THR A 181 17.24 13.59 -3.59
C THR A 181 15.97 14.37 -3.28
N PHE A 182 15.75 15.53 -3.91
CA PHE A 182 14.51 16.28 -3.78
C PHE A 182 13.28 15.48 -4.26
N ILE A 183 13.37 14.85 -5.44
CA ILE A 183 12.27 14.03 -5.98
C ILE A 183 11.96 12.86 -5.03
N TYR A 184 12.99 12.19 -4.51
CA TYR A 184 12.82 11.07 -3.58
C TYR A 184 12.09 11.47 -2.30
N TYR A 185 12.59 12.48 -1.59
CA TYR A 185 11.95 12.92 -0.36
C TYR A 185 10.58 13.51 -0.62
N ALA A 186 10.37 14.18 -1.76
CA ALA A 186 9.02 14.61 -2.15
C ALA A 186 8.05 13.42 -2.34
N LEU A 187 8.50 12.32 -2.96
CA LEU A 187 7.69 11.10 -3.10
C LEU A 187 7.44 10.42 -1.75
N SER A 188 8.45 10.37 -0.87
CA SER A 188 8.30 9.84 0.49
C SER A 188 7.29 10.65 1.31
N SER A 189 7.38 11.98 1.26
CA SER A 189 6.41 12.87 1.87
C SER A 189 5.00 12.66 1.29
N ILE A 190 4.85 12.54 -0.03
CA ILE A 190 3.55 12.26 -0.68
C ILE A 190 2.96 10.95 -0.15
N ARG A 191 3.78 9.90 0.00
CA ARG A 191 3.35 8.60 0.55
C ARG A 191 2.77 8.76 1.95
N SER A 192 3.52 9.34 2.88
CA SER A 192 3.13 9.49 4.29
C SER A 192 1.83 10.30 4.43
N ILE A 193 1.71 11.38 3.66
CA ILE A 193 0.52 12.24 3.66
C ILE A 193 -0.68 11.54 3.01
N ALA A 194 -0.48 10.77 1.95
CA ALA A 194 -1.54 9.99 1.33
C ALA A 194 -2.06 8.89 2.29
N PHE A 195 -1.16 8.19 2.99
CA PHE A 195 -1.54 7.22 4.02
C PHE A 195 -2.35 7.87 5.14
N LEU A 196 -1.95 9.04 5.63
CA LEU A 196 -2.73 9.80 6.60
C LEU A 196 -4.12 10.18 6.06
N GLY A 197 -4.20 10.64 4.81
CA GLY A 197 -5.47 11.00 4.18
C GLY A 197 -6.44 9.82 4.06
N ALA A 198 -5.93 8.67 3.64
CA ALA A 198 -6.72 7.43 3.56
C ALA A 198 -7.08 6.90 4.95
N PHE A 199 -6.19 6.97 5.94
CA PHE A 199 -6.48 6.64 7.33
C PHE A 199 -7.63 7.49 7.90
N LEU A 200 -7.59 8.81 7.73
CA LEU A 200 -8.66 9.72 8.17
C LEU A 200 -10.00 9.42 7.48
N PHE A 201 -9.95 9.09 6.19
CA PHE A 201 -11.13 8.68 5.43
C PHE A 201 -11.73 7.36 5.96
N LEU A 202 -10.89 6.38 6.31
CA LEU A 202 -11.33 5.10 6.88
C LEU A 202 -11.90 5.27 8.30
N ILE A 203 -11.39 6.21 9.10
CA ILE A 203 -12.03 6.57 10.38
C ILE A 203 -13.46 7.05 10.14
N ALA A 204 -13.69 7.93 9.15
CA ALA A 204 -15.04 8.39 8.83
C ALA A 204 -15.95 7.24 8.41
N CYS A 205 -15.44 6.31 7.60
CA CYS A 205 -16.17 5.11 7.21
C CYS A 205 -16.56 4.27 8.45
N LEU A 206 -15.64 4.07 9.40
CA LEU A 206 -15.93 3.37 10.65
C LEU A 206 -16.96 4.11 11.52
N ALA A 207 -16.86 5.43 11.63
CA ALA A 207 -17.81 6.26 12.37
C ALA A 207 -19.22 6.17 11.80
N LYS A 208 -19.34 6.05 10.46
CA LYS A 208 -20.60 5.85 9.74
C LYS A 208 -21.03 4.39 9.58
N ARG A 209 -20.27 3.44 10.14
CA ARG A 209 -20.51 1.98 10.05
C ARG A 209 -20.53 1.45 8.61
N GLU A 210 -19.74 2.05 7.74
CA GLU A 210 -19.62 1.63 6.36
C GLU A 210 -18.87 0.33 6.21
N ASN A 211 -19.23 -0.38 5.14
CA ASN A 211 -18.50 -1.56 4.74
C ASN A 211 -17.30 -1.17 3.89
N VAL A 212 -16.10 -1.29 4.45
CA VAL A 212 -14.83 -0.99 3.77
C VAL A 212 -14.59 -1.92 2.56
N TYR A 213 -15.32 -3.04 2.48
CA TYR A 213 -15.28 -3.94 1.34
C TYR A 213 -16.18 -3.49 0.18
N ASN A 214 -17.31 -2.86 0.47
CA ASN A 214 -18.25 -2.35 -0.53
C ASN A 214 -18.75 -0.98 -0.10
N PHE A 215 -18.12 0.06 -0.63
CA PHE A 215 -18.48 1.44 -0.33
C PHE A 215 -19.86 1.77 -0.93
N THR A 216 -20.68 2.47 -0.16
CA THR A 216 -21.99 2.95 -0.62
C THR A 216 -21.84 4.00 -1.72
N SER A 217 -22.84 4.11 -2.60
CA SER A 217 -22.86 5.13 -3.66
C SER A 217 -22.71 6.55 -3.08
N ASN A 218 -23.29 6.83 -1.91
CA ASN A 218 -23.16 8.13 -1.23
C ASN A 218 -21.69 8.53 -0.97
N ILE A 219 -20.85 7.60 -0.51
CA ILE A 219 -19.42 7.85 -0.30
C ILE A 219 -18.71 8.11 -1.61
N LEU A 220 -18.99 7.26 -2.61
CA LEU A 220 -18.32 7.32 -3.90
C LEU A 220 -18.70 8.61 -4.65
N GLN A 221 -19.93 9.09 -4.50
CA GLN A 221 -20.39 10.39 -4.99
C GLN A 221 -19.71 11.55 -4.26
N PHE A 222 -19.63 11.50 -2.93
CA PHE A 222 -18.87 12.49 -2.15
C PHE A 222 -17.40 12.57 -2.62
N ALA A 223 -16.76 11.41 -2.74
CA ALA A 223 -15.38 11.32 -3.22
C ALA A 223 -15.22 11.86 -4.65
N ASN A 224 -16.25 11.72 -5.50
CA ASN A 224 -16.26 12.21 -6.88
C ASN A 224 -16.38 13.73 -6.97
N ARG A 225 -17.08 14.37 -6.02
CA ARG A 225 -17.09 15.85 -5.91
C ARG A 225 -15.68 16.41 -5.69
N TYR A 226 -14.81 15.66 -5.01
CA TYR A 226 -13.41 15.99 -4.74
C TYR A 226 -12.43 15.15 -5.57
N TYR A 227 -12.79 14.78 -6.80
CA TYR A 227 -12.07 13.82 -7.64
C TYR A 227 -10.54 13.98 -7.63
N GLY A 228 -10.02 15.20 -7.83
CA GLY A 228 -8.58 15.42 -7.92
C GLY A 228 -7.81 15.02 -6.66
N VAL A 229 -8.33 15.38 -5.48
CA VAL A 229 -7.71 15.06 -4.19
C VAL A 229 -7.88 13.58 -3.88
N THR A 230 -9.08 13.05 -4.08
CA THR A 230 -9.39 11.62 -3.89
C THR A 230 -8.47 10.72 -4.72
N VAL A 231 -8.27 11.06 -5.99
CA VAL A 231 -7.39 10.31 -6.90
C VAL A 231 -5.94 10.39 -6.42
N LEU A 232 -5.44 11.59 -6.09
CA LEU A 232 -4.06 11.75 -5.65
C LEU A 232 -3.76 10.90 -4.41
N ILE A 233 -4.67 10.88 -3.42
CA ILE A 233 -4.53 10.06 -2.22
C ILE A 233 -4.59 8.57 -2.56
N SER A 234 -5.70 8.11 -3.17
CA SER A 234 -5.94 6.68 -3.40
C SER A 234 -4.92 6.02 -4.33
N ILE A 235 -4.44 6.75 -5.33
CA ILE A 235 -3.45 6.24 -6.28
C ILE A 235 -2.05 6.24 -5.69
N SER A 236 -1.67 7.27 -4.93
CA SER A 236 -0.41 7.24 -4.18
C SER A 236 -0.38 6.03 -3.25
N CYS A 237 -1.46 5.80 -2.50
CA CYS A 237 -1.59 4.63 -1.64
C CYS A 237 -1.41 3.31 -2.41
N LEU A 238 -2.05 3.19 -3.58
CA LEU A 238 -1.98 1.99 -4.42
C LEU A 238 -0.57 1.75 -4.97
N ILE A 239 0.10 2.79 -5.50
CA ILE A 239 1.44 2.66 -6.09
C ILE A 239 2.46 2.26 -5.02
N PHE A 240 2.51 2.98 -3.89
CA PHE A 240 3.50 2.69 -2.86
C PHE A 240 3.28 1.32 -2.24
N SER A 241 2.02 0.92 -2.02
CA SER A 241 1.72 -0.44 -1.55
C SER A 241 2.08 -1.50 -2.60
N PHE A 242 1.86 -1.23 -3.89
CA PHE A 242 2.24 -2.14 -4.98
C PHE A 242 3.74 -2.37 -5.03
N PHE A 243 4.55 -1.30 -5.02
CA PHE A 243 6.02 -1.43 -5.04
C PHE A 243 6.54 -2.15 -3.81
N TYR A 244 5.98 -1.88 -2.63
CA TYR A 244 6.36 -2.58 -1.41
C TYR A 244 6.02 -4.08 -1.46
N LEU A 245 4.82 -4.45 -1.93
CA LEU A 245 4.45 -5.86 -2.08
C LEU A 245 5.33 -6.59 -3.11
N LEU A 246 5.70 -5.90 -4.19
CA LEU A 246 6.59 -6.43 -5.21
C LEU A 246 8.01 -6.64 -4.67
N GLU A 247 8.55 -5.65 -3.96
CA GLU A 247 9.85 -5.75 -3.31
C GLU A 247 9.88 -6.89 -2.31
N ASN A 248 8.89 -6.98 -1.42
CA ASN A 248 8.81 -8.07 -0.46
C ASN A 248 8.61 -9.44 -1.12
N ALA A 249 7.91 -9.52 -2.25
CA ALA A 249 7.82 -10.77 -3.00
C ALA A 249 9.19 -11.20 -3.53
N VAL A 250 9.97 -10.25 -4.08
CA VAL A 250 11.32 -10.53 -4.61
C VAL A 250 12.31 -10.85 -3.49
N SER A 251 12.30 -10.09 -2.39
CA SER A 251 13.23 -10.32 -1.28
C SER A 251 12.95 -11.63 -0.54
N LEU A 252 11.67 -11.99 -0.35
CA LEU A 252 11.29 -13.26 0.28
C LEU A 252 11.46 -14.47 -0.66
N GLU A 253 11.50 -14.28 -1.98
CA GLU A 253 11.96 -15.31 -2.93
C GLU A 253 13.46 -15.60 -2.79
N LEU A 254 14.24 -14.60 -2.36
CA LEU A 254 15.68 -14.73 -2.16
C LEU A 254 16.04 -15.20 -0.73
N ASP A 255 15.23 -14.86 0.27
CA ASP A 255 15.37 -15.36 1.65
C ASP A 255 14.59 -16.68 1.87
N PHE A 256 15.07 -17.74 1.21
CA PHE A 256 14.49 -19.10 1.14
C PHE A 256 14.15 -19.74 2.51
N PHE A 257 14.64 -19.19 3.63
CA PHE A 257 14.44 -19.74 4.98
C PHE A 257 13.50 -18.93 5.87
N GLY A 258 12.95 -17.80 5.40
CA GLY A 258 12.07 -16.94 6.21
C GLY A 258 12.72 -16.51 7.54
N LYS A 259 14.06 -16.48 7.58
CA LYS A 259 14.86 -16.21 8.79
C LYS A 259 14.68 -14.76 9.25
N GLU A 260 14.24 -13.86 8.37
CA GLU A 260 14.04 -12.43 8.67
C GLU A 260 12.59 -12.01 8.95
N LEU A 261 11.60 -12.92 8.90
CA LEU A 261 10.20 -12.57 9.18
C LEU A 261 9.91 -12.43 10.69
N THR A 262 10.42 -11.35 11.26
CA THR A 262 10.07 -10.90 12.63
C THR A 262 8.57 -10.57 12.74
N ILE A 263 8.05 -10.50 13.97
CA ILE A 263 6.67 -10.08 14.25
C ILE A 263 6.35 -8.72 13.59
N PHE A 264 7.33 -7.80 13.55
CA PHE A 264 7.22 -6.52 12.84
C PHE A 264 7.04 -6.69 11.33
N GLY A 265 7.85 -7.56 10.71
CA GLY A 265 7.72 -7.88 9.29
C GLY A 265 6.33 -8.44 8.95
N TRP A 266 5.74 -9.26 9.83
CA TRP A 266 4.38 -9.78 9.65
C TRP A 266 3.31 -8.70 9.78
N ILE A 267 3.37 -7.87 10.83
CA ILE A 267 2.44 -6.76 11.01
C ILE A 267 2.49 -5.82 9.81
N ASN A 268 3.69 -5.56 9.29
CA ASN A 268 3.88 -4.70 8.14
C ASN A 268 3.29 -5.30 6.86
N ASN A 269 3.64 -6.55 6.54
CA ASN A 269 3.08 -7.24 5.38
C ASN A 269 1.55 -7.29 5.41
N ILE A 270 0.96 -7.64 6.56
CA ILE A 270 -0.51 -7.67 6.72
C ILE A 270 -1.10 -6.27 6.52
N SER A 271 -0.46 -5.24 7.07
CA SER A 271 -0.90 -3.85 6.96
C SER A 271 -0.90 -3.39 5.50
N VAL A 272 0.18 -3.63 4.77
CA VAL A 272 0.29 -3.27 3.34
C VAL A 272 -0.70 -4.06 2.49
N ILE A 273 -0.84 -5.37 2.70
CA ILE A 273 -1.83 -6.20 2.01
C ILE A 273 -3.24 -5.65 2.21
N ALA A 274 -3.63 -5.43 3.47
CA ALA A 274 -4.96 -4.93 3.81
C ALA A 274 -5.21 -3.57 3.15
N PHE A 275 -4.23 -2.68 3.23
CA PHE A 275 -4.33 -1.34 2.65
C PHE A 275 -4.39 -1.37 1.12
N PHE A 276 -3.57 -2.19 0.47
CA PHE A 276 -3.59 -2.39 -0.99
C PHE A 276 -4.94 -2.93 -1.47
N VAL A 277 -5.50 -3.92 -0.77
CA VAL A 277 -6.82 -4.49 -1.09
C VAL A 277 -7.91 -3.44 -0.95
N ILE A 278 -7.93 -2.70 0.16
CA ILE A 278 -8.92 -1.63 0.40
C ILE A 278 -8.81 -0.54 -0.67
N CYS A 279 -7.61 -0.06 -0.98
CA CYS A 279 -7.37 0.97 -1.99
C CYS A 279 -7.78 0.50 -3.39
N SER A 280 -7.40 -0.71 -3.78
CA SER A 280 -7.79 -1.30 -5.07
C SER A 280 -9.30 -1.40 -5.20
N ARG A 281 -9.97 -1.80 -4.12
CA ARG A 281 -11.44 -1.88 -4.10
C ARG A 281 -12.11 -0.52 -4.21
N PHE A 282 -11.61 0.45 -3.45
CA PHE A 282 -12.08 1.83 -3.51
C PHE A 282 -11.92 2.41 -4.91
N VAL A 283 -10.72 2.31 -5.51
CA VAL A 283 -10.44 2.84 -6.86
C VAL A 283 -11.36 2.22 -7.91
N GLY A 284 -11.54 0.89 -7.90
CA GLY A 284 -12.43 0.22 -8.84
C GLY A 284 -13.88 0.69 -8.72
N GLN A 285 -14.42 0.77 -7.49
CA GLN A 285 -15.79 1.24 -7.25
C GLN A 285 -15.95 2.73 -7.55
N PHE A 286 -14.94 3.54 -7.24
CA PHE A 286 -14.90 4.97 -7.49
C PHE A 286 -14.94 5.32 -8.98
N LEU A 287 -14.13 4.62 -9.79
CA LEU A 287 -14.13 4.78 -11.25
C LEU A 287 -15.44 4.31 -11.87
N LYS A 288 -16.03 3.21 -11.35
CA LYS A 288 -17.37 2.75 -11.77
C LYS A 288 -18.43 3.82 -11.49
N GLU A 289 -18.48 4.35 -10.27
CA GLU A 289 -19.46 5.38 -9.90
C GLU A 289 -19.29 6.63 -10.78
N ARG A 290 -18.05 7.04 -11.04
CA ARG A 290 -17.78 8.18 -11.93
C ARG A 290 -18.29 7.92 -13.34
N SER A 291 -18.08 6.71 -13.86
CA SER A 291 -18.53 6.29 -15.19
C SER A 291 -20.05 6.41 -15.33
N ILE A 292 -20.79 6.04 -14.28
CA ILE A 292 -22.24 6.18 -14.18
C ILE A 292 -22.63 7.67 -14.13
N LEU A 293 -22.03 8.45 -13.23
CA LEU A 293 -22.35 9.88 -13.06
C LEU A 293 -22.09 10.69 -14.33
N LYS A 294 -21.02 10.37 -15.06
CA LYS A 294 -20.62 11.07 -16.28
C LYS A 294 -21.22 10.47 -17.55
N GLN A 295 -21.94 9.35 -17.46
CA GLN A 295 -22.45 8.60 -18.62
C GLN A 295 -21.36 8.32 -19.67
N LYS A 296 -20.16 7.96 -19.21
CA LYS A 296 -18.96 7.71 -20.04
C LYS A 296 -18.32 6.41 -19.62
N TYR A 297 -18.07 5.52 -20.57
CA TYR A 297 -17.35 4.28 -20.33
C TYR A 297 -15.83 4.50 -20.41
N TYR A 298 -15.15 4.39 -19.26
CA TYR A 298 -13.71 4.63 -19.16
C TYR A 298 -12.85 3.42 -19.58
N GLY A 299 -13.40 2.20 -19.58
CA GLY A 299 -12.77 1.06 -20.25
C GLY A 299 -11.29 0.82 -19.91
N VAL A 300 -10.44 0.65 -20.94
CA VAL A 300 -8.99 0.40 -20.82
C VAL A 300 -8.33 1.52 -20.05
N VAL A 301 -8.75 2.77 -20.26
CA VAL A 301 -8.20 3.94 -19.57
C VAL A 301 -8.48 3.85 -18.06
N GLY A 302 -9.67 3.39 -17.65
CA GLY A 302 -9.96 3.11 -16.25
C GLY A 302 -9.16 1.92 -15.71
N SER A 303 -8.99 0.88 -16.53
CA SER A 303 -8.25 -0.33 -16.15
C SER A 303 -6.73 -0.14 -16.12
N SER A 304 -6.16 0.89 -16.73
CA SER A 304 -4.71 1.19 -16.71
C SER A 304 -4.28 2.05 -15.53
N VAL A 305 -5.22 2.49 -14.68
CA VAL A 305 -4.96 3.37 -13.52
C VAL A 305 -4.07 2.72 -12.45
N TRP A 306 -3.98 1.39 -12.41
CA TRP A 306 -3.07 0.70 -11.49
C TRP A 306 -1.61 0.71 -11.97
N ILE A 307 -1.34 0.90 -13.27
CA ILE A 307 0.00 0.80 -13.84
C ILE A 307 0.80 2.04 -13.44
N PRO A 308 1.91 1.91 -12.68
CA PRO A 308 2.79 3.04 -12.40
C PRO A 308 3.21 3.73 -13.70
N VAL A 309 3.28 5.07 -13.74
CA VAL A 309 3.56 5.92 -14.92
C VAL A 309 2.37 6.12 -15.87
N ILE A 310 1.71 5.05 -16.34
CA ILE A 310 0.55 5.17 -17.26
C ILE A 310 -0.67 5.76 -16.55
N ASN A 311 -0.76 5.57 -15.25
CA ASN A 311 -1.85 6.05 -14.43
C ASN A 311 -2.02 7.58 -14.46
N ILE A 312 -0.97 8.38 -14.44
CA ILE A 312 -1.08 9.85 -14.49
C ILE A 312 -1.80 10.27 -15.78
N ILE A 313 -1.38 9.71 -16.92
CA ILE A 313 -2.01 9.98 -18.22
C ILE A 313 -3.48 9.51 -18.18
N SER A 314 -3.73 8.29 -17.74
CA SER A 314 -5.07 7.70 -17.67
C SER A 314 -6.01 8.54 -16.79
N LEU A 315 -5.53 9.00 -15.63
CA LEU A 315 -6.27 9.80 -14.68
C LEU A 315 -6.51 11.22 -15.16
N LEU A 316 -5.54 11.82 -15.86
CA LEU A 316 -5.71 13.12 -16.53
C LEU A 316 -6.75 13.01 -17.64
N MET A 317 -6.77 11.91 -18.41
CA MET A 317 -7.80 11.66 -19.41
C MET A 317 -9.20 11.54 -18.79
N ILE A 318 -9.32 10.86 -17.63
CA ILE A 318 -10.60 10.73 -16.90
C ILE A 318 -10.98 12.06 -16.20
N LYS A 319 -10.00 12.86 -15.79
CA LYS A 319 -10.22 14.20 -15.18
C LYS A 319 -10.74 15.19 -16.22
N PHE A 320 -10.14 15.19 -17.40
CA PHE A 320 -10.48 16.06 -18.53
C PHE A 320 -11.37 15.35 -19.54
N ASP A 321 -12.25 14.46 -19.06
CA ASP A 321 -13.12 13.65 -19.89
C ASP A 321 -14.12 14.48 -20.70
N ASP A 322 -14.36 15.74 -20.34
CA ASP A 322 -15.17 16.67 -21.12
C ASP A 322 -14.47 17.13 -22.41
N LYS A 323 -13.14 16.96 -22.50
CA LYS A 323 -12.32 17.25 -23.69
C LYS A 323 -12.01 16.01 -24.54
N ILE A 324 -12.32 14.82 -24.04
CA ILE A 324 -11.95 13.54 -24.68
C ILE A 324 -13.22 12.73 -24.94
N LYS A 325 -13.39 12.24 -26.17
CA LYS A 325 -14.56 11.42 -26.53
C LYS A 325 -14.43 10.01 -25.95
N PHE A 326 -15.23 9.72 -24.92
CA PHE A 326 -15.43 8.37 -24.40
C PHE A 326 -16.71 7.74 -24.95
N LEU A 327 -16.75 6.41 -25.01
CA LEU A 327 -17.94 5.67 -25.46
C LEU A 327 -19.09 5.78 -24.45
N SER A 328 -20.33 5.72 -24.93
CA SER A 328 -21.51 5.64 -24.07
C SER A 328 -21.60 4.28 -23.34
N PRO A 329 -22.08 4.26 -22.07
CA PRO A 329 -22.37 3.04 -21.31
C PRO A 329 -23.33 2.05 -21.99
N ALA A 330 -24.12 2.49 -22.98
CA ALA A 330 -24.99 1.61 -23.75
C ALA A 330 -24.19 0.54 -24.55
N ASN A 331 -22.95 0.83 -24.92
CA ASN A 331 -22.09 -0.02 -25.76
C ASN A 331 -21.11 -0.90 -24.97
N VAL A 332 -21.30 -1.07 -23.66
CA VAL A 332 -20.35 -1.75 -22.76
C VAL A 332 -20.02 -3.17 -23.21
N GLU A 333 -20.97 -3.94 -23.75
CA GLU A 333 -20.66 -5.30 -24.24
C GLU A 333 -19.71 -5.32 -25.44
N LYS A 334 -19.95 -4.43 -26.41
CA LYS A 334 -19.08 -4.29 -27.58
C LYS A 334 -17.70 -3.80 -27.15
N ALA A 335 -17.65 -2.84 -26.23
CA ALA A 335 -16.40 -2.32 -25.69
C ALA A 335 -15.66 -3.38 -24.88
N LYS A 336 -16.32 -4.13 -23.99
CA LYS A 336 -15.75 -5.23 -23.21
C LYS A 336 -15.08 -6.27 -24.10
N LYS A 337 -15.71 -6.67 -25.22
CA LYS A 337 -15.09 -7.58 -26.20
C LYS A 337 -13.81 -7.00 -26.81
N ILE A 338 -13.84 -5.72 -27.21
CA ILE A 338 -12.64 -5.03 -27.74
C ILE A 338 -11.53 -4.98 -26.68
N HIS A 339 -11.88 -4.77 -25.41
CA HIS A 339 -10.91 -4.67 -24.32
C HIS A 339 -10.28 -6.02 -24.00
N LEU A 340 -11.07 -7.08 -23.99
CA LEU A 340 -10.58 -8.45 -23.84
C LEU A 340 -9.64 -8.82 -24.98
N ALA A 341 -9.94 -8.40 -26.22
CA ALA A 341 -9.06 -8.60 -27.37
C ALA A 341 -7.72 -7.85 -27.21
N ILE A 342 -7.76 -6.56 -26.82
CA ILE A 342 -6.53 -5.76 -26.57
C ILE A 342 -5.71 -6.37 -25.44
N ALA A 343 -6.34 -6.76 -24.33
CA ALA A 343 -5.66 -7.42 -23.21
C ALA A 343 -5.00 -8.73 -23.64
N SER A 344 -5.67 -9.52 -24.47
CA SER A 344 -5.12 -10.78 -24.99
C SER A 344 -3.91 -10.55 -25.88
N LEU A 345 -3.94 -9.51 -26.73
CA LEU A 345 -2.80 -9.11 -27.56
C LEU A 345 -1.62 -8.63 -26.71
N LEU A 346 -1.87 -7.88 -25.64
CA LEU A 346 -0.83 -7.42 -24.72
C LEU A 346 -0.18 -8.58 -23.96
N ILE A 347 -0.95 -9.58 -23.54
CA ILE A 347 -0.42 -10.79 -22.89
C ILE A 347 0.49 -11.57 -23.85
N LEU A 348 0.05 -11.77 -25.11
CA LEU A 348 0.89 -12.39 -26.13
C LEU A 348 2.18 -11.59 -26.38
N PHE A 349 2.08 -10.27 -26.41
CA PHE A 349 3.23 -9.40 -26.60
C PHE A 349 4.20 -9.39 -25.41
N PHE A 350 3.70 -9.56 -24.19
CA PHE A 350 4.51 -9.69 -22.97
C PHE A 350 5.38 -10.96 -23.03
N TYR A 351 4.78 -12.10 -23.40
CA TYR A 351 5.48 -13.37 -23.57
C TYR A 351 6.19 -13.53 -24.93
N ARG A 352 6.31 -12.46 -25.73
CA ARG A 352 6.87 -12.56 -27.10
C ARG A 352 8.26 -13.18 -27.14
N LYS A 353 9.11 -12.90 -26.14
CA LYS A 353 10.48 -13.43 -26.09
C LYS A 353 10.45 -14.95 -25.91
N ASP A 354 9.64 -15.45 -24.98
CA ASP A 354 9.49 -16.87 -24.73
C ASP A 354 8.80 -17.59 -25.89
N ILE A 355 7.84 -16.95 -26.57
CA ILE A 355 7.14 -17.50 -27.74
C ILE A 355 8.07 -17.59 -28.98
N LEU A 356 8.99 -16.64 -29.13
CA LEU A 356 9.93 -16.58 -30.25
C LEU A 356 11.16 -17.48 -30.04
N ASP A 357 11.48 -17.82 -28.80
CA ASP A 357 12.55 -18.75 -28.43
C ASP A 357 12.07 -20.21 -28.61
N ASN A 358 12.77 -21.00 -29.44
CA ASN A 358 12.35 -22.37 -29.76
C ASN A 358 12.31 -23.28 -28.52
N ASP A 359 13.19 -23.05 -27.53
CA ASP A 359 13.28 -23.91 -26.35
C ASP A 359 12.21 -23.56 -25.30
N LYS A 360 11.66 -22.34 -25.35
CA LYS A 360 10.64 -21.83 -24.41
C LYS A 360 9.28 -21.58 -25.05
N ARG A 361 9.15 -21.79 -26.36
CA ARG A 361 7.94 -21.50 -27.14
C ARG A 361 6.70 -22.14 -26.54
N LEU A 362 6.80 -23.41 -26.16
CA LEU A 362 5.66 -24.15 -25.63
C LEU A 362 5.24 -23.63 -24.25
N GLU A 363 6.21 -23.29 -23.38
CA GLU A 363 5.94 -22.66 -22.08
C GLU A 363 5.34 -21.26 -22.24
N GLY A 364 5.91 -20.42 -23.10
CA GLY A 364 5.43 -19.06 -23.37
C GLY A 364 4.02 -19.03 -23.96
N LEU A 365 3.70 -19.95 -24.88
CA LEU A 365 2.35 -20.11 -25.42
C LEU A 365 1.36 -20.63 -24.38
N LEU A 366 1.76 -21.61 -23.57
CA LEU A 366 0.91 -22.19 -22.53
C LEU A 366 0.58 -21.14 -21.46
N LEU A 367 1.58 -20.43 -20.94
CA LEU A 367 1.40 -19.34 -19.99
C LEU A 367 0.50 -18.24 -20.59
N SER A 368 0.76 -17.81 -21.83
CA SER A 368 -0.09 -16.83 -22.51
C SER A 368 -1.55 -17.30 -22.61
N ALA A 369 -1.78 -18.54 -23.02
CA ALA A 369 -3.11 -19.12 -23.14
C ALA A 369 -3.82 -19.20 -21.79
N ILE A 370 -3.09 -19.60 -20.73
CA ILE A 370 -3.58 -19.57 -19.35
C ILE A 370 -3.98 -18.15 -18.99
N TYR A 371 -3.08 -17.16 -19.05
CA TYR A 371 -3.37 -15.76 -18.69
C TYR A 371 -4.51 -15.13 -19.51
N ILE A 372 -4.68 -15.51 -20.78
CA ILE A 372 -5.80 -15.06 -21.62
C ILE A 372 -7.11 -15.71 -21.19
N ALA A 373 -7.17 -17.05 -21.13
CA ALA A 373 -8.37 -17.78 -20.71
C ALA A 373 -8.81 -17.32 -19.31
N ALA A 374 -7.82 -17.07 -18.47
CA ALA A 374 -7.91 -16.51 -17.16
C ALA A 374 -8.58 -15.11 -17.19
N PHE A 375 -8.06 -14.16 -17.96
CA PHE A 375 -8.66 -12.83 -18.09
C PHE A 375 -10.11 -12.85 -18.64
N TRP A 376 -10.40 -13.77 -19.56
CA TRP A 376 -11.73 -13.97 -20.13
C TRP A 376 -12.72 -14.58 -19.12
N LEU A 377 -12.36 -15.69 -18.46
CA LEU A 377 -13.22 -16.39 -17.50
C LEU A 377 -13.73 -15.44 -16.42
N VAL A 378 -12.86 -14.63 -15.85
CA VAL A 378 -13.27 -13.76 -14.73
C VAL A 378 -14.03 -12.53 -15.22
N ALA A 379 -13.73 -12.03 -16.42
CA ALA A 379 -14.56 -10.99 -17.03
C ALA A 379 -16.03 -11.44 -17.16
N TYR A 380 -16.29 -12.74 -17.33
CA TYR A 380 -17.64 -13.31 -17.43
C TYR A 380 -18.19 -13.86 -16.10
N LEU A 381 -17.35 -14.39 -15.20
CA LEU A 381 -17.77 -14.95 -13.90
C LEU A 381 -17.76 -13.90 -12.78
N LYS A 382 -18.91 -13.24 -12.58
CA LYS A 382 -19.13 -12.11 -11.65
C LYS A 382 -18.93 -12.42 -10.15
N LYS A 383 -18.74 -13.69 -9.74
CA LYS A 383 -18.87 -14.14 -8.34
C LYS A 383 -17.58 -14.68 -7.70
N TYR A 384 -16.54 -14.96 -8.48
CA TYR A 384 -15.36 -15.74 -8.03
C TYR A 384 -14.02 -15.02 -8.21
N ASN A 385 -13.99 -13.70 -7.99
CA ASN A 385 -12.78 -12.88 -8.15
C ASN A 385 -11.59 -13.32 -7.26
N TRP A 386 -11.82 -14.15 -6.23
CA TRP A 386 -10.80 -14.71 -5.33
C TRP A 386 -10.31 -16.09 -5.72
N VAL A 387 -11.17 -16.91 -6.34
CA VAL A 387 -10.82 -18.27 -6.79
C VAL A 387 -9.79 -18.18 -7.89
N PHE A 388 -9.86 -17.13 -8.68
CA PHE A 388 -9.03 -16.95 -9.86
C PHE A 388 -7.53 -16.71 -9.57
N PRO A 389 -7.13 -15.74 -8.73
CA PRO A 389 -5.74 -15.60 -8.32
C PRO A 389 -5.20 -16.88 -7.68
N ALA A 390 -6.03 -17.60 -6.90
CA ALA A 390 -5.66 -18.88 -6.30
C ALA A 390 -5.41 -19.97 -7.35
N VAL A 391 -6.24 -20.07 -8.39
CA VAL A 391 -6.05 -21.02 -9.50
C VAL A 391 -4.82 -20.65 -10.34
N LEU A 392 -4.60 -19.36 -10.61
CA LEU A 392 -3.42 -18.89 -11.34
C LEU A 392 -2.13 -19.22 -10.57
N ALA A 393 -2.10 -18.98 -9.25
CA ALA A 393 -0.99 -19.37 -8.39
C ALA A 393 -0.75 -20.89 -8.44
N LEU A 394 -1.82 -21.68 -8.35
CA LEU A 394 -1.75 -23.15 -8.43
C LEU A 394 -1.16 -23.62 -9.78
N ILE A 395 -1.55 -22.98 -10.90
CA ILE A 395 -1.01 -23.29 -12.23
C ILE A 395 0.46 -22.85 -12.36
N VAL A 396 0.81 -21.64 -11.92
CA VAL A 396 2.21 -21.16 -11.93
C VAL A 396 3.11 -22.08 -11.10
N THR A 397 2.63 -22.55 -9.94
CA THR A 397 3.31 -23.58 -9.15
C THR A 397 3.55 -24.83 -9.98
N PHE A 398 2.50 -25.35 -10.61
CA PHE A 398 2.58 -26.61 -11.33
C PHE A 398 3.50 -26.54 -12.56
N VAL A 399 3.59 -25.37 -13.20
CA VAL A 399 4.40 -25.16 -14.40
C VAL A 399 5.85 -24.78 -14.08
N LYS A 400 6.10 -23.96 -13.05
CA LYS A 400 7.45 -23.46 -12.75
C LYS A 400 8.16 -24.17 -11.61
N VAL A 401 7.41 -24.52 -10.56
CA VAL A 401 7.98 -25.11 -9.34
C VAL A 401 8.14 -26.62 -9.51
N TYR A 402 7.11 -27.31 -10.02
CA TYR A 402 7.13 -28.77 -10.14
C TYR A 402 8.28 -29.33 -11.02
N PRO A 403 8.65 -28.74 -12.18
CA PRO A 403 9.76 -29.25 -12.99
C PRO A 403 11.14 -29.02 -12.34
N PHE A 404 11.29 -27.97 -11.54
CA PHE A 404 12.52 -27.71 -10.76
C PHE A 404 12.81 -28.86 -9.77
N TYR A 405 11.75 -29.48 -9.22
CA TYR A 405 11.85 -30.62 -8.31
C TYR A 405 12.16 -31.96 -8.98
N GLN A 406 11.76 -32.16 -10.24
CA GLN A 406 12.12 -33.37 -10.99
C GLN A 406 13.62 -33.44 -11.32
N GLY A 407 14.31 -32.30 -11.42
CA GLY A 407 15.73 -32.24 -11.76
C GLY A 407 16.70 -32.43 -10.59
N LEU A 408 16.31 -32.05 -9.37
CA LEU A 408 17.21 -32.02 -8.20
C LEU A 408 17.06 -33.20 -7.23
N TYR A 409 15.91 -33.87 -7.17
CA TYR A 409 15.59 -34.89 -6.14
C TYR A 409 15.36 -36.30 -6.69
N ALA A 410 15.83 -36.61 -7.89
CA ALA A 410 15.65 -37.93 -8.49
C ALA A 410 16.38 -39.07 -7.74
N THR A 411 17.28 -38.78 -6.79
CA THR A 411 18.16 -39.79 -6.18
C THR A 411 17.90 -40.13 -4.71
N GLU A 412 17.21 -39.32 -3.91
CA GLU A 412 16.91 -39.67 -2.50
C GLU A 412 15.51 -39.20 -2.07
N PHE A 413 14.57 -40.14 -2.01
CA PHE A 413 13.15 -39.87 -1.80
C PHE A 413 12.81 -39.82 -0.30
N ILE A 414 12.91 -38.65 0.34
CA ILE A 414 12.32 -38.39 1.66
C ILE A 414 11.02 -37.60 1.45
N PHE A 415 9.91 -38.32 1.34
CA PHE A 415 8.57 -37.77 1.05
C PHE A 415 8.14 -36.63 2.00
N LYS A 416 8.63 -36.61 3.24
CA LYS A 416 8.32 -35.58 4.24
C LYS A 416 8.97 -34.23 3.92
N ASP A 417 10.23 -34.24 3.50
CA ASP A 417 10.95 -33.01 3.11
C ASP A 417 10.46 -32.51 1.75
N TYR A 418 10.10 -33.44 0.84
CA TYR A 418 9.44 -33.12 -0.42
C TYR A 418 8.10 -32.41 -0.23
N VAL A 419 7.23 -32.88 0.68
CA VAL A 419 5.94 -32.24 0.94
C VAL A 419 6.11 -30.90 1.68
N LEU A 420 7.06 -30.79 2.61
CA LEU A 420 7.35 -29.54 3.30
C LEU A 420 7.93 -28.48 2.35
N ASP A 421 8.85 -28.85 1.47
CA ASP A 421 9.40 -27.95 0.47
C ASP A 421 8.39 -27.64 -0.63
N LEU A 422 7.62 -28.61 -1.10
CA LEU A 422 6.50 -28.37 -2.02
C LEU A 422 5.51 -27.38 -1.40
N VAL A 423 5.11 -27.53 -0.14
CA VAL A 423 4.21 -26.58 0.54
C VAL A 423 4.88 -25.21 0.73
N LYS A 424 6.16 -25.14 1.10
CA LYS A 424 6.91 -23.88 1.23
C LYS A 424 7.06 -23.13 -0.11
N HIS A 425 7.22 -23.84 -1.22
CA HIS A 425 7.37 -23.26 -2.54
C HIS A 425 6.04 -22.99 -3.26
N THR A 426 5.03 -23.82 -3.03
CA THR A 426 3.66 -23.67 -3.57
C THR A 426 2.88 -22.58 -2.84
N PHE A 427 3.11 -22.43 -1.53
CA PHE A 427 2.54 -21.37 -0.69
C PHE A 427 3.62 -20.37 -0.25
N SER A 428 4.63 -20.12 -1.10
CA SER A 428 5.63 -19.11 -0.78
C SER A 428 4.91 -17.77 -0.54
N ILE A 429 5.36 -17.03 0.47
CA ILE A 429 4.75 -15.74 0.80
C ILE A 429 4.80 -14.83 -0.42
N ALA A 430 5.85 -14.90 -1.23
CA ALA A 430 5.96 -14.21 -2.51
C ALA A 430 4.85 -14.57 -3.52
N MET A 431 4.46 -15.84 -3.63
CA MET A 431 3.32 -16.25 -4.44
C MET A 431 2.00 -15.69 -3.91
N ILE A 432 1.81 -15.67 -2.59
CA ILE A 432 0.63 -15.07 -1.95
C ILE A 432 0.59 -13.55 -2.22
N LEU A 433 1.73 -12.85 -2.08
CA LEU A 433 1.87 -11.43 -2.36
C LEU A 433 1.59 -11.12 -3.83
N THR A 434 2.16 -11.90 -4.74
CA THR A 434 1.91 -11.80 -6.19
C THR A 434 0.44 -12.01 -6.52
N THR A 435 -0.19 -13.01 -5.90
CA THR A 435 -1.63 -13.30 -6.02
C THR A 435 -2.50 -12.12 -5.56
N ILE A 436 -2.12 -11.48 -4.45
CA ILE A 436 -2.79 -10.29 -3.92
C ILE A 436 -2.65 -9.11 -4.88
N VAL A 437 -1.45 -8.88 -5.43
CA VAL A 437 -1.19 -7.85 -6.44
C VAL A 437 -2.08 -8.07 -7.67
N PHE A 438 -2.11 -9.29 -8.21
CA PHE A 438 -2.98 -9.63 -9.34
C PHE A 438 -4.46 -9.46 -9.01
N TYR A 439 -4.89 -9.81 -7.79
CA TYR A 439 -6.26 -9.56 -7.34
C TYR A 439 -6.61 -8.06 -7.38
N GLY A 440 -5.73 -7.18 -6.88
CA GLY A 440 -5.98 -5.73 -6.87
C GLY A 440 -6.12 -5.16 -8.28
N ILE A 441 -5.17 -5.49 -9.16
CA ILE A 441 -5.18 -5.15 -10.59
C ILE A 441 -6.48 -5.61 -11.24
N TYR A 442 -6.79 -6.90 -11.02
CA TYR A 442 -7.95 -7.54 -11.59
C TYR A 442 -9.25 -6.89 -11.12
N TYR A 443 -9.36 -6.59 -9.82
CA TYR A 443 -10.56 -5.99 -9.25
C TYR A 443 -10.86 -4.62 -9.85
N ILE A 444 -9.84 -3.77 -10.01
CA ILE A 444 -9.99 -2.45 -10.64
C ILE A 444 -10.49 -2.62 -12.08
N ALA A 445 -9.81 -3.46 -12.86
CA ALA A 445 -10.18 -3.72 -14.24
C ALA A 445 -11.59 -4.30 -14.35
N PHE A 446 -11.99 -5.19 -13.45
CA PHE A 446 -13.33 -5.76 -13.46
C PHE A 446 -14.41 -4.72 -13.18
N GLN A 447 -14.23 -3.87 -12.15
CA GLN A 447 -15.23 -2.87 -11.79
C GLN A 447 -15.41 -1.80 -12.86
N THR A 448 -14.33 -1.39 -13.54
CA THR A 448 -14.39 -0.42 -14.63
C THR A 448 -15.05 -0.97 -15.90
N LEU A 449 -15.11 -2.30 -16.05
CA LEU A 449 -15.74 -3.00 -17.17
C LEU A 449 -17.19 -3.46 -16.90
N LYS A 450 -17.70 -3.29 -15.67
CA LYS A 450 -18.99 -3.84 -15.25
C LYS A 450 -20.16 -2.89 -15.58
N LYS A 451 -21.16 -3.40 -16.32
CA LYS A 451 -22.51 -2.82 -16.42
C LYS A 451 -23.35 -3.29 -15.23
N ASP A 452 -24.24 -2.43 -14.74
CA ASP A 452 -25.12 -2.71 -13.58
C ASP A 452 -25.79 -4.09 -13.64
#